data_AF-H1Y549-F1
#
_entry.id   AF-H1Y549-F1
#
_cell.length_a   1.000
_cell.length_b   1.000
_cell.length_c   1.000
_cell.angle_alpha   90.00
_cell.angle_beta   90.00
_cell.angle_gamma   90.00
#
_symmetry.space_group_name_H-M   'P 1'
#
loop_
_entity.id
_entity.type
_entity.pdbx_description
1 polymer ?
#
loop_
_entity_poly.entity_id
_entity_poly.type
_entity_poly.pdbx_seq_one_letter_code
_entity_poly.pdbx_strand_id
1 'polypeptide(L)'
;MLYEPTYQAARKVSETVRNHFAHHIATAHKQGEQKLATAPGADVIEQIIDVAFWASLRKEEGNSPKISLAFLSPQQAEKALVFEKELPLNPVTITKIAPGVERAGIHIGVWFKNDELVIWGTTITIPNFCFVLDVSEPGLLVIKHRRIFGLGKYTNVAVLKGDDVRIVDEHSATFTDCPAIVTTLLGYTSPASWNDSVNVLIQLAVSMRAHGHGGSLLVVPACSEEWKQSIIHPIKYAIQPAFSGLADLIMNEGTDQSDIFWKSALSREVDNIGGLTGVDGATIINTKHELLAFGSKIVMREGSSRVKQMCLIEPIIDGQAVIIHPAQNGGTRHLSAAQFVHDQHDAIALVASQDGQFTIFTWSPHHGMVQAYRIDTLLL
;
A
#
# COMPACT_ATOMS: atom_id res chain seq x y z
N MET A 1 -29.03 -3.56 -24.32
CA MET A 1 -29.66 -2.78 -23.23
C MET A 1 -28.51 -2.05 -22.59
N LEU A 2 -28.43 -0.72 -22.73
CA LEU A 2 -27.29 0.05 -22.21
C LEU A 2 -27.25 -0.14 -20.69
N TYR A 3 -26.10 -0.56 -20.16
CA TYR A 3 -25.90 -0.73 -18.74
C TYR A 3 -25.95 0.64 -18.06
N GLU A 4 -26.79 0.83 -17.04
CA GLU A 4 -26.91 2.08 -16.30
C GLU A 4 -26.21 1.95 -14.94
N PRO A 5 -25.08 2.64 -14.70
CA PRO A 5 -24.39 2.62 -13.42
C PRO A 5 -25.26 3.22 -12.30
N THR A 6 -25.27 2.57 -11.13
CA THR A 6 -26.08 2.97 -9.96
C THR A 6 -25.25 3.33 -8.73
N TYR A 7 -23.98 2.93 -8.70
CA TYR A 7 -23.05 3.20 -7.63
C TYR A 7 -22.52 4.65 -7.73
N GLN A 8 -23.08 5.53 -6.90
CA GLN A 8 -22.82 6.98 -6.98
C GLN A 8 -21.35 7.35 -6.81
N ALA A 9 -20.58 6.60 -6.01
CA ALA A 9 -19.16 6.87 -5.82
C ALA A 9 -18.34 6.63 -7.10
N ALA A 10 -18.76 5.69 -7.97
CA ALA A 10 -18.16 5.52 -9.30
C ALA A 10 -18.26 6.83 -10.09
N ARG A 11 -19.47 7.40 -10.19
CA ARG A 11 -19.69 8.66 -10.91
C ARG A 11 -18.86 9.82 -10.36
N LYS A 12 -18.73 9.92 -9.02
CA LYS A 12 -17.94 10.97 -8.37
C LYS A 12 -16.45 10.90 -8.72
N VAL A 13 -15.89 9.69 -8.85
CA VAL A 13 -14.44 9.51 -9.02
C VAL A 13 -14.00 9.44 -10.48
N SER A 14 -14.88 9.01 -11.40
CA SER A 14 -14.51 8.66 -12.77
C SER A 14 -13.75 9.75 -13.53
N GLU A 15 -14.19 11.00 -13.40
CA GLU A 15 -13.57 12.11 -14.13
C GLU A 15 -12.16 12.45 -13.60
N THR A 16 -11.98 12.42 -12.27
CA THR A 16 -10.67 12.61 -11.63
C THR A 16 -9.71 11.50 -12.04
N VAL A 17 -10.17 10.24 -12.02
CA VAL A 17 -9.35 9.09 -12.45
C VAL A 17 -9.02 9.19 -13.95
N ARG A 18 -9.98 9.56 -14.80
CA ARG A 18 -9.72 9.79 -16.23
C ARG A 18 -8.60 10.80 -16.44
N ASN A 19 -8.64 11.93 -15.73
CA ASN A 19 -7.63 12.97 -15.81
C ASN A 19 -6.25 12.49 -15.34
N HIS A 20 -6.19 11.69 -14.27
CA HIS A 20 -4.96 11.05 -13.80
C HIS A 20 -4.30 10.22 -14.91
N PHE A 21 -5.02 9.25 -15.46
CA PHE A 21 -4.48 8.37 -16.50
C PHE A 21 -4.09 9.14 -17.77
N ALA A 22 -4.92 10.09 -18.20
CA ALA A 22 -4.62 10.92 -19.37
C ALA A 22 -3.34 11.76 -19.16
N HIS A 23 -3.16 12.35 -17.98
CA HIS A 23 -1.97 13.12 -17.64
C HIS A 23 -0.70 12.25 -17.67
N HIS A 24 -0.69 11.12 -16.96
CA HIS A 24 0.49 10.26 -16.86
C HIS A 24 0.85 9.61 -18.20
N ILE A 25 -0.12 9.15 -18.98
CA ILE A 25 0.13 8.58 -20.31
C ILE A 25 0.71 9.63 -21.24
N ALA A 26 0.18 10.87 -21.23
CA ALA A 26 0.71 11.96 -22.04
C ALA A 26 2.14 12.35 -21.63
N THR A 27 2.44 12.38 -20.32
CA THR A 27 3.77 12.65 -19.79
C THR A 27 4.77 11.55 -20.17
N ALA A 28 4.39 10.27 -20.01
CA ALA A 28 5.23 9.14 -20.38
C ALA A 28 5.51 9.10 -21.89
N HIS A 29 4.50 9.40 -22.72
CA HIS A 29 4.68 9.51 -24.16
C HIS A 29 5.70 10.61 -24.54
N LYS A 30 5.67 11.76 -23.86
CA LYS A 30 6.67 12.83 -24.07
C LYS A 30 8.08 12.41 -23.65
N GLN A 31 8.21 11.51 -22.68
CA GLN A 31 9.48 10.96 -22.22
C GLN A 31 10.00 9.81 -23.12
N GLY A 32 9.26 9.44 -24.17
CA GLY A 32 9.66 8.41 -25.13
C GLY A 32 9.32 6.98 -24.72
N GLU A 33 8.53 6.81 -23.65
CA GLU A 33 8.13 5.50 -23.15
C GLU A 33 7.31 4.72 -24.17
N GLN A 34 7.63 3.43 -24.31
CA GLN A 34 6.97 2.51 -25.24
C GLN A 34 6.00 1.58 -24.48
N LYS A 35 5.09 0.92 -25.21
CA LYS A 35 4.10 -0.01 -24.65
C LYS A 35 3.18 0.62 -23.58
N LEU A 36 2.66 1.81 -23.86
CA LEU A 36 1.66 2.48 -23.03
C LEU A 36 0.25 1.91 -23.27
N ALA A 37 -0.55 1.87 -22.20
CA ALA A 37 -1.94 1.45 -22.28
C ALA A 37 -2.83 2.51 -22.93
N THR A 38 -4.02 2.08 -23.39
CA THR A 38 -5.05 3.02 -23.84
C THR A 38 -5.75 3.62 -22.63
N ALA A 39 -5.84 4.94 -22.56
CA ALA A 39 -6.55 5.63 -21.49
C ALA A 39 -8.07 5.36 -21.60
N PRO A 40 -8.74 4.89 -20.52
CA PRO A 40 -10.19 4.73 -20.53
C PRO A 40 -10.92 6.08 -20.45
N GLY A 41 -12.13 6.15 -21.02
CA GLY A 41 -13.06 7.26 -20.82
C GLY A 41 -13.68 7.25 -19.42
N ALA A 42 -14.29 8.37 -18.99
CA ALA A 42 -14.93 8.47 -17.68
C ALA A 42 -16.16 7.54 -17.56
N ASP A 43 -16.91 7.40 -18.65
CA ASP A 43 -18.03 6.46 -18.81
C ASP A 43 -17.59 5.00 -18.64
N VAL A 44 -16.45 4.64 -19.25
CA VAL A 44 -15.83 3.31 -19.12
C VAL A 44 -15.40 3.06 -17.68
N ILE A 45 -14.72 4.02 -17.05
CA ILE A 45 -14.30 3.92 -15.66
C ILE A 45 -15.52 3.75 -14.75
N GLU A 46 -16.58 4.56 -14.94
CA GLU A 46 -17.82 4.49 -14.15
C GLU A 46 -18.44 3.10 -14.26
N GLN A 47 -18.56 2.57 -15.48
CA GLN A 47 -19.15 1.26 -15.73
C GLN A 47 -18.32 0.12 -15.10
N ILE A 48 -17.00 0.15 -15.24
CA ILE A 48 -16.12 -0.89 -14.66
C ILE A 48 -16.20 -0.87 -13.13
N ILE A 49 -16.13 0.30 -12.51
CA ILE A 49 -16.24 0.45 -11.04
C ILE A 49 -17.60 -0.04 -10.55
N ASP A 50 -18.69 0.35 -11.22
CA ASP A 50 -20.04 -0.05 -10.83
C ASP A 50 -20.25 -1.56 -10.93
N VAL A 51 -19.86 -2.18 -12.05
CA VAL A 51 -19.95 -3.63 -12.24
C VAL A 51 -19.14 -4.37 -11.16
N ALA A 52 -17.91 -3.93 -10.90
CA ALA A 52 -17.04 -4.54 -9.91
C ALA A 52 -17.58 -4.38 -8.48
N PHE A 53 -18.13 -3.21 -8.14
CA PHE A 53 -18.73 -2.95 -6.83
C PHE A 53 -19.89 -3.91 -6.58
N TRP A 54 -20.84 -3.99 -7.51
CA TRP A 54 -21.98 -4.90 -7.36
C TRP A 54 -21.60 -6.38 -7.45
N ALA A 55 -20.52 -6.72 -8.16
CA ALA A 55 -19.97 -8.07 -8.14
C ALA A 55 -19.37 -8.40 -6.77
N SER A 56 -18.64 -7.47 -6.15
CA SER A 56 -17.97 -7.66 -4.86
C SER A 56 -18.91 -8.00 -3.71
N LEU A 57 -20.17 -7.56 -3.81
CA LEU A 57 -21.22 -7.82 -2.80
C LEU A 57 -21.96 -9.15 -3.03
N ARG A 58 -21.75 -9.79 -4.17
CA ARG A 58 -22.34 -11.11 -4.48
C ARG A 58 -21.47 -12.22 -3.91
N LYS A 59 -22.02 -13.43 -3.88
CA LYS A 59 -21.32 -14.64 -3.45
C LYS A 59 -21.42 -15.72 -4.50
N GLU A 60 -20.31 -16.43 -4.71
CA GLU A 60 -20.24 -17.69 -5.45
C GLU A 60 -19.78 -18.76 -4.45
N GLU A 61 -20.54 -19.84 -4.30
CA GLU A 61 -20.27 -20.91 -3.31
C GLU A 61 -20.02 -20.40 -1.87
N GLY A 62 -20.62 -19.26 -1.51
CA GLY A 62 -20.48 -18.64 -0.20
C GLY A 62 -19.30 -17.66 -0.07
N ASN A 63 -18.41 -17.61 -1.06
CA ASN A 63 -17.24 -16.72 -1.08
C ASN A 63 -17.54 -15.44 -1.88
N SER A 64 -17.07 -14.30 -1.40
CA SER A 64 -17.15 -13.05 -2.15
C SER A 64 -16.01 -12.98 -3.17
N PRO A 65 -16.24 -12.48 -4.39
CA PRO A 65 -15.24 -12.53 -5.44
C PRO A 65 -14.08 -11.58 -5.13
N LYS A 66 -12.86 -12.11 -5.24
CA LYS A 66 -11.63 -11.31 -5.30
C LYS A 66 -11.11 -11.37 -6.73
N ILE A 67 -11.04 -10.21 -7.36
CA ILE A 67 -10.75 -10.10 -8.80
C ILE A 67 -9.89 -8.90 -9.08
N SER A 68 -9.27 -8.90 -10.25
CA SER A 68 -8.61 -7.75 -10.82
C SER A 68 -9.12 -7.56 -12.25
N LEU A 69 -9.64 -6.38 -12.57
CA LEU A 69 -10.08 -6.01 -13.93
C LEU A 69 -9.03 -5.10 -14.56
N ALA A 70 -8.62 -5.36 -15.79
CA ALA A 70 -7.73 -4.49 -16.55
C ALA A 70 -8.40 -4.01 -17.83
N PHE A 71 -8.36 -2.70 -18.08
CA PHE A 71 -8.89 -2.13 -19.32
C PHE A 71 -7.80 -2.09 -20.40
N LEU A 72 -7.87 -3.02 -21.35
CA LEU A 72 -6.92 -3.14 -22.45
C LEU A 72 -7.48 -4.03 -23.56
N SER A 73 -7.05 -3.79 -24.79
CA SER A 73 -7.37 -4.67 -25.91
C SER A 73 -6.60 -6.01 -25.83
N PRO A 74 -7.13 -7.10 -26.40
CA PRO A 74 -6.38 -8.36 -26.50
C PRO A 74 -5.00 -8.20 -27.17
N GLN A 75 -4.86 -7.24 -28.09
CA GLN A 75 -3.61 -6.96 -28.81
C GLN A 75 -2.55 -6.28 -27.92
N GLN A 76 -2.97 -5.60 -26.85
CA GLN A 76 -2.08 -5.00 -25.86
C GLN A 76 -1.61 -6.00 -24.80
N ALA A 77 -2.21 -7.20 -24.73
CA ALA A 77 -1.85 -8.24 -23.79
C ALA A 77 -0.83 -9.22 -24.39
N GLU A 78 0.27 -9.47 -23.66
CA GLU A 78 1.24 -10.49 -24.05
C GLU A 78 0.83 -11.86 -23.49
N LYS A 79 0.68 -12.87 -24.36
CA LYS A 79 0.28 -14.25 -24.00
C LYS A 79 -1.04 -14.34 -23.21
N ALA A 80 -2.04 -13.59 -23.66
CA ALA A 80 -3.39 -13.63 -23.12
C ALA A 80 -4.08 -14.99 -23.29
N LEU A 81 -4.89 -15.38 -22.31
CA LEU A 81 -5.89 -16.43 -22.45
C LEU A 81 -7.16 -15.76 -22.98
N VAL A 82 -7.52 -16.02 -24.23
CA VAL A 82 -8.68 -15.42 -24.88
C VAL A 82 -9.82 -16.42 -24.88
N PHE A 83 -11.02 -15.98 -24.49
CA PHE A 83 -12.22 -16.82 -24.55
C PHE A 83 -12.69 -16.97 -26.00
N GLU A 84 -13.18 -18.15 -26.36
CA GLU A 84 -13.79 -18.38 -27.69
C GLU A 84 -14.98 -17.46 -27.92
N LYS A 85 -15.76 -17.21 -26.86
CA LYS A 85 -16.88 -16.26 -26.85
C LYS A 85 -16.63 -15.24 -25.75
N GLU A 86 -16.63 -13.96 -26.12
CA GLU A 86 -16.52 -12.88 -25.16
C GLU A 86 -17.76 -12.89 -24.25
N LEU A 87 -17.55 -12.59 -22.98
CA LEU A 87 -18.60 -12.58 -21.98
C LEU A 87 -19.08 -11.15 -21.74
N PRO A 88 -20.37 -10.92 -21.47
CA PRO A 88 -20.86 -9.59 -21.15
C PRO A 88 -20.26 -9.11 -19.82
N LEU A 89 -19.79 -7.86 -19.78
CA LEU A 89 -19.34 -7.22 -18.55
C LEU A 89 -20.55 -6.88 -17.68
N ASN A 90 -20.85 -7.75 -16.71
CA ASN A 90 -21.89 -7.51 -15.72
C ASN A 90 -21.57 -8.23 -14.40
N PRO A 91 -22.22 -7.86 -13.28
CA PRO A 91 -21.89 -8.42 -11.97
C PRO A 91 -22.03 -9.94 -11.89
N VAL A 92 -23.02 -10.53 -12.57
CA VAL A 92 -23.29 -11.97 -12.54
C VAL A 92 -22.17 -12.75 -13.23
N THR A 93 -21.73 -12.30 -14.41
CA THR A 93 -20.61 -12.90 -15.14
C THR A 93 -19.35 -12.89 -14.29
N ILE A 94 -19.03 -11.74 -13.71
CA ILE A 94 -17.83 -11.53 -12.90
C ILE A 94 -17.83 -12.47 -11.69
N THR A 95 -18.93 -12.55 -10.94
CA THR A 95 -19.06 -13.45 -9.78
C THR A 95 -18.81 -14.91 -10.15
N LYS A 96 -19.32 -15.38 -11.30
CA LYS A 96 -19.16 -16.77 -11.75
C LYS A 96 -17.74 -17.13 -12.17
N ILE A 97 -17.00 -16.20 -12.77
CA ILE A 97 -15.63 -16.47 -13.23
C ILE A 97 -14.57 -16.19 -12.15
N ALA A 98 -14.92 -15.44 -11.10
CA ALA A 98 -13.99 -15.03 -10.05
C ALA A 98 -13.17 -16.17 -9.44
N PRO A 99 -13.72 -17.36 -9.12
CA PRO A 99 -12.93 -18.46 -8.55
C PRO A 99 -11.77 -18.91 -9.44
N GLY A 100 -11.87 -18.72 -10.77
CA GLY A 100 -10.82 -19.05 -11.72
C GLY A 100 -9.69 -18.02 -11.84
N VAL A 101 -9.85 -16.83 -11.25
CA VAL A 101 -8.95 -15.68 -11.45
C VAL A 101 -8.54 -14.99 -10.14
N GLU A 102 -8.90 -15.53 -8.98
CA GLU A 102 -8.61 -14.96 -7.66
C GLU A 102 -7.10 -14.90 -7.33
N ARG A 103 -6.27 -15.65 -8.04
CA ARG A 103 -4.82 -15.66 -7.80
C ARG A 103 -4.18 -14.32 -8.17
N ALA A 104 -3.28 -13.87 -7.30
CA ALA A 104 -2.54 -12.61 -7.50
C ALA A 104 -1.84 -12.54 -8.87
N GLY A 105 -2.03 -11.42 -9.55
CA GLY A 105 -1.42 -11.13 -10.85
C GLY A 105 -2.21 -11.64 -12.07
N ILE A 106 -3.36 -12.29 -11.88
CA ILE A 106 -4.30 -12.58 -12.97
C ILE A 106 -5.28 -11.41 -13.09
N HIS A 107 -5.38 -10.84 -14.29
CA HIS A 107 -6.30 -9.75 -14.61
C HIS A 107 -7.35 -10.24 -15.62
N ILE A 108 -8.62 -9.97 -15.34
CA ILE A 108 -9.71 -10.10 -16.30
C ILE A 108 -9.59 -8.94 -17.30
N GLY A 109 -9.45 -9.27 -18.57
CA GLY A 109 -9.33 -8.28 -19.64
C GLY A 109 -10.68 -7.75 -20.09
N VAL A 110 -10.83 -6.43 -20.06
CA VAL A 110 -12.04 -5.71 -20.48
C VAL A 110 -11.72 -4.83 -21.68
N TRP A 111 -12.52 -4.93 -22.74
CA TRP A 111 -12.40 -4.11 -23.94
C TRP A 111 -13.74 -3.89 -24.63
N PHE A 112 -13.78 -3.01 -25.62
CA PHE A 112 -14.95 -2.77 -26.45
C PHE A 112 -15.17 -3.85 -27.50
N LYS A 113 -16.45 -4.19 -27.71
CA LYS A 113 -16.96 -4.92 -28.88
C LYS A 113 -18.30 -4.31 -29.30
N ASN A 114 -18.37 -3.75 -30.50
CA ASN A 114 -19.55 -3.04 -31.01
C ASN A 114 -20.08 -1.98 -30.02
N ASP A 115 -19.17 -1.14 -29.50
CA ASP A 115 -19.45 -0.08 -28.52
C ASP A 115 -19.95 -0.55 -27.14
N GLU A 116 -19.97 -1.86 -26.87
CA GLU A 116 -20.27 -2.42 -25.55
C GLU A 116 -18.99 -2.98 -24.88
N LEU A 117 -18.85 -2.81 -23.56
CA LEU A 117 -17.77 -3.42 -22.80
C LEU A 117 -18.01 -4.92 -22.61
N VAL A 118 -17.01 -5.70 -22.99
CA VAL A 118 -17.00 -7.16 -22.85
C VAL A 118 -15.74 -7.64 -22.16
N ILE A 119 -15.86 -8.82 -21.55
CA ILE A 119 -14.73 -9.58 -21.03
C ILE A 119 -14.23 -10.47 -22.17
N TRP A 120 -13.02 -10.19 -22.65
CA TRP A 120 -12.43 -10.96 -23.74
C TRP A 120 -11.61 -12.16 -23.25
N GLY A 121 -11.20 -12.19 -21.98
CA GLY A 121 -10.34 -13.23 -21.43
C GLY A 121 -9.57 -12.80 -20.20
N THR A 122 -8.38 -13.37 -20.00
CA THR A 122 -7.48 -13.04 -18.88
C THR A 122 -6.04 -12.83 -19.33
N THR A 123 -5.27 -12.08 -18.54
CA THR A 123 -3.84 -11.83 -18.77
C THR A 123 -3.07 -11.74 -17.46
N ILE A 124 -1.78 -12.07 -17.52
CA ILE A 124 -0.81 -11.86 -16.41
C ILE A 124 0.18 -10.73 -16.71
N THR A 125 0.12 -10.17 -17.91
CA THR A 125 1.00 -9.10 -18.39
C THR A 125 0.17 -7.96 -18.92
N ILE A 126 0.40 -6.76 -18.38
CA ILE A 126 -0.31 -5.55 -18.79
C ILE A 126 0.70 -4.44 -19.15
N PRO A 127 0.34 -3.53 -20.09
CA PRO A 127 1.17 -2.39 -20.46
C PRO A 127 1.37 -1.39 -19.31
N ASN A 128 2.31 -0.47 -19.48
CA ASN A 128 2.56 0.61 -18.52
C ASN A 128 1.35 1.56 -18.47
N PHE A 129 1.03 2.06 -17.27
CA PHE A 129 -0.16 2.89 -17.02
C PHE A 129 -1.50 2.25 -17.42
N CYS A 130 -1.57 0.92 -17.51
CA CYS A 130 -2.84 0.22 -17.68
C CYS A 130 -3.77 0.47 -16.50
N PHE A 131 -5.02 0.83 -16.78
CA PHE A 131 -6.05 0.95 -15.75
C PHE A 131 -6.37 -0.44 -15.20
N VAL A 132 -6.19 -0.60 -13.89
CA VAL A 132 -6.50 -1.81 -13.14
C VAL A 132 -7.45 -1.46 -12.00
N LEU A 133 -8.48 -2.27 -11.81
CA LEU A 133 -9.40 -2.20 -10.67
C LEU A 133 -9.36 -3.53 -9.92
N ASP A 134 -8.80 -3.51 -8.72
CA ASP A 134 -8.78 -4.64 -7.80
C ASP A 134 -10.01 -4.60 -6.88
N VAL A 135 -10.61 -5.77 -6.65
CA VAL A 135 -11.59 -5.99 -5.59
C VAL A 135 -10.93 -6.90 -4.56
N SER A 136 -10.53 -6.31 -3.43
CA SER A 136 -9.80 -7.02 -2.38
C SER A 136 -10.73 -7.65 -1.34
N GLU A 137 -11.85 -6.97 -1.06
CA GLU A 137 -12.88 -7.37 -0.10
C GLU A 137 -14.26 -6.86 -0.58
N PRO A 138 -15.38 -7.39 -0.03
CA PRO A 138 -16.71 -6.88 -0.36
C PRO A 138 -16.83 -5.37 -0.15
N GLY A 139 -17.13 -4.63 -1.22
CA GLY A 139 -17.27 -3.18 -1.21
C GLY A 139 -15.95 -2.39 -1.09
N LEU A 140 -14.79 -3.05 -1.15
CA LEU A 140 -13.47 -2.41 -1.18
C LEU A 140 -12.83 -2.59 -2.56
N LEU A 141 -12.72 -1.48 -3.28
CA LEU A 141 -12.13 -1.42 -4.61
C LEU A 141 -10.89 -0.52 -4.59
N VAL A 142 -9.87 -0.92 -5.34
CA VAL A 142 -8.63 -0.17 -5.45
C VAL A 142 -8.30 0.03 -6.92
N ILE A 143 -8.28 1.28 -7.36
CA ILE A 143 -7.85 1.67 -8.70
C ILE A 143 -6.34 1.80 -8.67
N LYS A 144 -5.68 1.10 -9.60
CA LYS A 144 -4.23 1.03 -9.69
C LYS A 144 -3.78 1.19 -11.13
N HIS A 145 -2.50 1.50 -11.30
CA HIS A 145 -1.84 1.34 -12.59
C HIS A 145 -0.44 0.78 -12.43
N ARG A 146 0.05 0.12 -13.49
CA ARG A 146 1.43 -0.38 -13.50
C ARG A 146 2.42 0.79 -13.45
N ARG A 147 3.41 0.71 -12.56
CA ARG A 147 4.53 1.67 -12.47
C ARG A 147 5.59 1.36 -13.53
N ILE A 148 6.26 2.40 -14.02
CA ILE A 148 7.46 2.28 -14.88
C ILE A 148 8.72 2.14 -14.01
N PHE A 149 8.79 2.85 -12.88
CA PHE A 149 9.95 2.91 -11.98
C PHE A 149 9.54 2.68 -10.51
N GLY A 150 10.45 2.18 -9.68
CA GLY A 150 10.27 2.03 -8.22
C GLY A 150 9.91 0.60 -7.72
N LEU A 151 9.72 0.47 -6.40
CA LEU A 151 9.23 -0.76 -5.77
C LEU A 151 7.73 -0.95 -5.95
N GLY A 152 7.33 -2.21 -6.12
CA GLY A 152 5.95 -2.60 -6.36
C GLY A 152 5.60 -2.56 -7.84
N LYS A 153 4.74 -3.49 -8.27
CA LYS A 153 4.28 -3.53 -9.68
C LYS A 153 3.28 -2.41 -9.99
N TYR A 154 2.65 -1.83 -8.97
CA TYR A 154 1.47 -0.98 -9.09
C TYR A 154 1.54 0.26 -8.20
N THR A 155 1.02 1.39 -8.68
CA THR A 155 0.64 2.58 -7.88
C THR A 155 -0.84 2.51 -7.58
N ASN A 156 -1.25 2.85 -6.36
CA ASN A 156 -2.64 3.08 -6.04
C ASN A 156 -3.03 4.52 -6.42
N VAL A 157 -4.12 4.66 -7.17
CA VAL A 157 -4.67 5.95 -7.61
C VAL A 157 -5.84 6.36 -6.71
N ALA A 158 -6.73 5.41 -6.43
CA ALA A 158 -7.88 5.66 -5.58
C ALA A 158 -8.33 4.39 -4.87
N VAL A 159 -8.88 4.55 -3.67
CA VAL A 159 -9.51 3.50 -2.87
C VAL A 159 -10.96 3.89 -2.64
N LEU A 160 -11.87 2.98 -2.97
CA LEU A 160 -13.30 3.12 -2.75
C LEU A 160 -13.74 2.07 -1.74
N LYS A 161 -14.31 2.48 -0.61
CA LYS A 161 -14.83 1.59 0.43
C LYS A 161 -16.25 1.97 0.77
N GLY A 162 -17.23 1.22 0.25
CA GLY A 162 -18.64 1.61 0.41
C GLY A 162 -18.91 2.95 -0.27
N ASP A 163 -19.26 3.99 0.47
CA ASP A 163 -19.45 5.36 -0.02
C ASP A 163 -18.24 6.29 0.22
N ASP A 164 -17.22 5.83 0.96
CA ASP A 164 -15.97 6.55 1.21
C ASP A 164 -15.04 6.41 -0.02
N VAL A 165 -14.55 7.53 -0.53
CA VAL A 165 -13.66 7.60 -1.69
C VAL A 165 -12.43 8.39 -1.33
N ARG A 166 -11.27 7.76 -1.46
CA ARG A 166 -9.97 8.36 -1.18
C ARG A 166 -9.10 8.30 -2.41
N ILE A 167 -8.82 9.45 -3.00
CA ILE A 167 -7.95 9.57 -4.18
C ILE A 167 -6.58 9.99 -3.70
N VAL A 168 -5.53 9.28 -4.10
CA VAL A 168 -4.15 9.58 -3.70
C VAL A 168 -3.75 10.92 -4.29
N ASP A 169 -3.19 11.79 -3.45
CA ASP A 169 -2.57 13.04 -3.90
C ASP A 169 -1.07 12.83 -4.07
N GLU A 170 -0.64 12.63 -5.31
CA GLU A 170 0.77 12.55 -5.66
C GLU A 170 1.53 13.87 -5.42
N HIS A 171 0.86 14.97 -5.04
CA HIS A 171 1.50 16.22 -4.66
C HIS A 171 1.67 16.44 -3.14
N SER A 172 1.15 15.51 -2.34
CA SER A 172 1.09 15.63 -0.87
C SER A 172 2.45 15.49 -0.17
N ALA A 173 3.48 14.99 -0.85
CA ALA A 173 4.83 14.88 -0.28
C ALA A 173 5.58 16.23 -0.18
N THR A 174 4.93 17.33 -0.55
CA THR A 174 5.45 18.70 -0.38
C THR A 174 5.48 19.17 1.07
N PHE A 175 4.94 18.39 2.01
CA PHE A 175 4.96 18.73 3.43
C PHE A 175 6.39 18.74 4.00
N THR A 176 6.73 19.75 4.80
CA THR A 176 8.04 19.85 5.45
C THR A 176 8.28 18.66 6.38
N ASP A 177 9.49 18.11 6.34
CA ASP A 177 9.92 16.90 7.07
C ASP A 177 9.20 15.59 6.69
N CYS A 178 8.64 15.51 5.47
CA CYS A 178 8.02 14.26 4.99
C CYS A 178 9.01 13.09 4.99
N PRO A 179 8.67 11.94 5.61
CA PRO A 179 9.60 10.82 5.73
C PRO A 179 9.79 10.11 4.39
N ALA A 180 11.01 9.63 4.13
CA ALA A 180 11.41 9.04 2.85
C ALA A 180 10.55 7.84 2.41
N ILE A 181 9.97 7.10 3.36
CA ILE A 181 9.00 6.02 3.10
C ILE A 181 7.73 6.54 2.42
N VAL A 182 7.22 7.71 2.84
CA VAL A 182 6.02 8.31 2.25
C VAL A 182 6.35 8.91 0.88
N THR A 183 7.47 9.62 0.73
CA THR A 183 7.89 10.19 -0.56
C THR A 183 8.11 9.09 -1.61
N THR A 184 8.69 7.96 -1.20
CA THR A 184 8.90 6.79 -2.07
C THR A 184 7.57 6.13 -2.47
N LEU A 185 6.65 5.96 -1.52
CA LEU A 185 5.32 5.42 -1.82
C LEU A 185 4.52 6.31 -2.78
N LEU A 186 4.70 7.63 -2.71
CA LEU A 186 4.08 8.61 -3.60
C LEU A 186 4.80 8.77 -4.95
N GLY A 187 5.92 8.08 -5.16
CA GLY A 187 6.66 8.13 -6.44
C GLY A 187 7.52 9.38 -6.65
N TYR A 188 7.73 10.21 -5.62
CA TYR A 188 8.61 11.38 -5.67
C TYR A 188 10.09 11.03 -5.74
N THR A 189 10.47 9.99 -5.01
CA THR A 189 11.82 9.48 -4.96
C THR A 189 11.79 8.06 -5.49
N SER A 190 12.46 7.81 -6.62
CA SER A 190 12.76 6.43 -6.99
C SER A 190 13.95 5.99 -6.13
N PRO A 191 13.79 4.95 -5.29
CA PRO A 191 14.92 4.33 -4.61
C PRO A 191 15.98 3.95 -5.64
N ALA A 192 17.25 4.16 -5.32
CA ALA A 192 18.34 3.83 -6.23
C ALA A 192 18.49 2.31 -6.46
N SER A 193 18.06 1.49 -5.49
CA SER A 193 18.23 0.03 -5.45
C SER A 193 17.07 -0.67 -4.72
N TRP A 194 16.88 -1.98 -4.94
CA TRP A 194 15.92 -2.78 -4.18
C TRP A 194 16.28 -2.92 -2.69
N ASN A 195 17.57 -2.76 -2.34
CA ASN A 195 18.08 -2.83 -0.96
C ASN A 195 18.00 -1.53 -0.17
N ASP A 196 17.46 -0.44 -0.75
CA ASP A 196 17.33 0.84 -0.05
C ASP A 196 16.65 0.59 1.32
N SER A 197 17.18 1.19 2.39
CA SER A 197 16.62 1.05 3.73
C SER A 197 15.12 1.35 3.76
N VAL A 198 14.71 2.34 2.97
CA VAL A 198 13.31 2.75 2.81
C VAL A 198 12.46 1.64 2.18
N ASN A 199 13.03 0.94 1.20
CA ASN A 199 12.39 -0.14 0.47
C ASN A 199 12.06 -1.33 1.36
N VAL A 200 12.97 -1.65 2.27
CA VAL A 200 12.77 -2.72 3.24
C VAL A 200 11.67 -2.34 4.24
N LEU A 201 11.60 -1.08 4.66
CA LEU A 201 10.51 -0.60 5.53
C LEU A 201 9.14 -0.68 4.84
N ILE A 202 9.05 -0.41 3.54
CA ILE A 202 7.82 -0.60 2.77
C ILE A 202 7.43 -2.08 2.73
N GLN A 203 8.37 -2.98 2.47
CA GLN A 203 8.09 -4.42 2.45
C GLN A 203 7.65 -4.93 3.84
N LEU A 204 8.28 -4.46 4.91
CA LEU A 204 7.85 -4.73 6.29
C LEU A 204 6.44 -4.19 6.54
N ALA A 205 6.12 -2.97 6.10
CA ALA A 205 4.77 -2.40 6.23
C ALA A 205 3.70 -3.25 5.52
N VAL A 206 4.00 -3.73 4.31
CA VAL A 206 3.10 -4.64 3.56
C VAL A 206 2.93 -5.97 4.31
N SER A 207 4.02 -6.56 4.79
CA SER A 207 3.98 -7.83 5.53
C SER A 207 3.22 -7.71 6.86
N MET A 208 3.42 -6.62 7.60
CA MET A 208 2.66 -6.27 8.81
C MET A 208 1.15 -6.20 8.55
N ARG A 209 0.72 -5.64 7.41
CA ARG A 209 -0.71 -5.61 7.06
C ARG A 209 -1.22 -6.99 6.66
N ALA A 210 -0.42 -7.75 5.92
CA ALA A 210 -0.82 -9.04 5.36
C ALA A 210 -1.20 -10.07 6.44
N HIS A 211 -0.60 -10.01 7.63
CA HIS A 211 -0.94 -10.94 8.71
C HIS A 211 -2.28 -10.62 9.41
N GLY A 212 -2.97 -9.51 9.08
CA GLY A 212 -4.34 -9.23 9.55
C GLY A 212 -4.50 -8.98 11.06
N HIS A 213 -3.40 -8.73 11.76
CA HIS A 213 -3.39 -8.40 13.18
C HIS A 213 -2.87 -6.97 13.34
N GLY A 214 -3.25 -6.27 14.42
CA GLY A 214 -2.56 -5.03 14.74
C GLY A 214 -1.10 -5.31 15.09
N GLY A 215 -0.19 -4.42 14.70
CA GLY A 215 1.25 -4.58 14.94
C GLY A 215 1.98 -3.26 15.09
N SER A 216 3.11 -3.29 15.80
CA SER A 216 3.97 -2.12 16.05
C SER A 216 5.42 -2.46 15.77
N LEU A 217 6.07 -1.66 14.94
CA LEU A 217 7.50 -1.74 14.64
C LEU A 217 8.15 -0.39 14.94
N LEU A 218 9.21 -0.40 15.74
CA LEU A 218 10.04 0.77 16.04
C LEU A 218 11.38 0.61 15.32
N VAL A 219 11.79 1.65 14.60
CA VAL A 219 13.10 1.77 13.98
C VAL A 219 13.91 2.76 14.81
N VAL A 220 14.96 2.29 15.46
CA VAL A 220 15.80 3.09 16.38
C VAL A 220 17.22 3.27 15.82
N PRO A 221 17.96 4.32 16.21
CA PRO A 221 19.33 4.51 15.73
C PRO A 221 20.26 3.35 16.17
N ALA A 222 21.04 2.80 15.24
CA ALA A 222 22.01 1.74 15.55
C ALA A 222 23.17 2.19 16.46
N CYS A 223 23.40 3.50 16.59
CA CYS A 223 24.50 4.08 17.38
C CYS A 223 24.04 4.67 18.72
N SER A 224 22.78 4.48 19.11
CA SER A 224 22.21 5.03 20.35
C SER A 224 21.42 3.96 21.11
N GLU A 225 21.43 4.08 22.43
CA GLU A 225 20.67 3.24 23.36
C GLU A 225 19.66 4.06 24.17
N GLU A 226 19.49 5.35 23.88
CA GLU A 226 18.57 6.25 24.57
C GLU A 226 17.11 5.79 24.46
N TRP A 227 16.77 5.12 23.34
CA TRP A 227 15.45 4.52 23.12
C TRP A 227 15.05 3.53 24.21
N LYS A 228 16.02 2.89 24.90
CA LYS A 228 15.75 1.98 26.02
C LYS A 228 15.06 2.66 27.20
N GLN A 229 15.20 3.98 27.34
CA GLN A 229 14.53 4.75 28.40
C GLN A 229 13.02 4.88 28.18
N SER A 230 12.55 4.63 26.96
CA SER A 230 11.12 4.61 26.59
C SER A 230 10.55 3.18 26.50
N ILE A 231 11.23 2.19 27.07
CA ILE A 231 10.82 0.77 27.08
C ILE A 231 10.83 0.23 28.51
N ILE A 232 9.84 -0.60 28.87
CA ILE A 232 9.82 -1.30 30.17
C ILE A 232 10.95 -2.33 30.23
N HIS A 233 11.71 -2.29 31.33
CA HIS A 233 12.72 -3.29 31.64
C HIS A 233 12.25 -4.26 32.73
N PRO A 234 12.69 -5.53 32.69
CA PRO A 234 13.49 -6.15 31.63
C PRO A 234 12.68 -6.39 30.35
N ILE A 235 13.32 -6.27 29.18
CA ILE A 235 12.70 -6.60 27.88
C ILE A 235 12.51 -8.12 27.79
N LYS A 236 11.25 -8.57 27.78
CA LYS A 236 10.90 -10.00 27.87
C LYS A 236 11.47 -10.85 26.73
N TYR A 237 11.44 -10.33 25.51
CA TYR A 237 11.94 -11.02 24.31
C TYR A 237 13.08 -10.22 23.66
N ALA A 238 14.10 -9.90 24.45
CA ALA A 238 15.35 -9.32 23.94
C ALA A 238 16.13 -10.35 23.11
N ILE A 239 16.78 -9.89 22.05
CA ILE A 239 17.58 -10.72 21.14
C ILE A 239 19.06 -10.40 21.37
N GLN A 240 19.85 -11.41 21.74
CA GLN A 240 21.29 -11.28 21.98
C GLN A 240 22.06 -12.49 21.44
N PRO A 241 23.04 -12.29 20.53
CA PRO A 241 23.34 -11.03 19.83
C PRO A 241 22.16 -10.58 18.97
N ALA A 242 22.14 -9.30 18.57
CA ALA A 242 21.11 -8.79 17.65
C ALA A 242 21.06 -9.66 16.39
N PHE A 243 19.86 -9.97 15.92
CA PHE A 243 19.69 -10.84 14.77
C PHE A 243 19.83 -10.04 13.47
N SER A 244 20.84 -10.38 12.66
CA SER A 244 21.28 -9.66 11.46
C SER A 244 20.72 -10.21 10.16
N GLY A 245 19.83 -11.19 10.16
CA GLY A 245 19.42 -11.90 8.93
C GLY A 245 18.94 -10.97 7.80
N LEU A 246 18.15 -9.94 8.13
CA LEU A 246 17.71 -8.93 7.17
C LEU A 246 18.84 -7.96 6.79
N ALA A 247 19.62 -7.51 7.77
CA ALA A 247 20.79 -6.64 7.58
C ALA A 247 21.82 -7.25 6.61
N ASP A 248 22.12 -8.53 6.79
CA ASP A 248 23.07 -9.29 5.97
C ASP A 248 22.59 -9.41 4.52
N LEU A 249 21.28 -9.59 4.29
CA LEU A 249 20.71 -9.65 2.94
C LEU A 249 20.78 -8.29 2.23
N ILE A 250 20.59 -7.19 2.96
CA ILE A 250 20.71 -5.83 2.42
C ILE A 250 22.16 -5.54 2.01
N MET A 251 23.13 -5.95 2.83
CA MET A 251 24.56 -5.71 2.58
C MET A 251 25.13 -6.56 1.43
N ASN A 252 24.62 -7.77 1.20
CA ASN A 252 25.16 -8.74 0.23
C ASN A 252 24.51 -8.68 -1.17
N GLU A 253 23.91 -7.55 -1.57
CA GLU A 253 23.37 -7.37 -2.92
C GLU A 253 24.51 -7.40 -3.97
N GLY A 254 24.39 -8.24 -5.00
CA GLY A 254 25.31 -8.28 -6.14
C GLY A 254 26.47 -9.29 -6.09
N THR A 255 26.54 -10.17 -5.09
CA THR A 255 27.54 -11.26 -5.06
C THR A 255 27.01 -12.54 -5.73
N ASP A 256 27.30 -12.77 -7.02
CA ASP A 256 27.20 -14.02 -7.83
C ASP A 256 25.94 -14.93 -7.69
N GLN A 257 24.97 -14.62 -6.84
CA GLN A 257 23.71 -15.33 -6.67
C GLN A 257 22.69 -14.79 -7.66
N SER A 258 21.86 -15.67 -8.22
CA SER A 258 20.80 -15.20 -9.11
C SER A 258 19.82 -14.31 -8.33
N ASP A 259 19.48 -13.16 -8.90
CA ASP A 259 18.58 -12.15 -8.31
C ASP A 259 17.28 -12.74 -7.74
N ILE A 260 16.82 -13.87 -8.29
CA ILE A 260 15.60 -14.56 -7.87
C ILE A 260 15.75 -15.17 -6.48
N PHE A 261 16.88 -15.83 -6.19
CA PHE A 261 17.11 -16.45 -4.88
C PHE A 261 17.24 -15.39 -3.79
N TRP A 262 17.97 -14.30 -4.08
CA TRP A 262 18.11 -13.19 -3.14
C TRP A 262 16.76 -12.54 -2.83
N LYS A 263 15.94 -12.24 -3.85
CA LYS A 263 14.59 -11.67 -3.65
C LYS A 263 13.68 -12.58 -2.81
N SER A 264 13.76 -13.89 -3.03
CA SER A 264 13.02 -14.88 -2.25
C SER A 264 13.49 -14.91 -0.79
N ALA A 265 14.81 -14.90 -0.57
CA ALA A 265 15.39 -14.86 0.77
C ALA A 265 15.01 -13.58 1.53
N LEU A 266 15.10 -12.42 0.87
CA LEU A 266 14.68 -11.13 1.42
C LEU A 266 13.20 -11.13 1.80
N SER A 267 12.32 -11.55 0.90
CA SER A 267 10.88 -11.63 1.16
C SER A 267 10.58 -12.51 2.38
N ARG A 268 11.24 -13.67 2.48
CA ARG A 268 11.05 -14.57 3.62
C ARG A 268 11.50 -13.94 4.93
N GLU A 269 12.61 -13.21 4.93
CA GLU A 269 13.12 -12.58 6.15
C GLU A 269 12.29 -11.36 6.57
N VAL A 270 11.78 -10.60 5.60
CA VAL A 270 10.76 -9.57 5.83
C VAL A 270 9.53 -10.19 6.48
N ASP A 271 9.03 -11.32 5.98
CA ASP A 271 7.85 -12.00 6.54
C ASP A 271 8.11 -12.53 7.96
N ASN A 272 9.31 -13.03 8.23
CA ASN A 272 9.71 -13.45 9.57
C ASN A 272 9.63 -12.27 10.56
N ILE A 273 10.26 -11.14 10.23
CA ILE A 273 10.30 -9.95 11.10
C ILE A 273 8.93 -9.29 11.19
N GLY A 274 8.21 -9.17 10.06
CA GLY A 274 6.86 -8.64 9.98
C GLY A 274 5.89 -9.42 10.86
N GLY A 275 5.98 -10.76 10.84
CA GLY A 275 5.18 -11.65 11.69
C GLY A 275 5.39 -11.42 13.20
N LEU A 276 6.60 -11.05 13.63
CA LEU A 276 6.87 -10.74 15.05
C LEU A 276 6.10 -9.50 15.54
N THR A 277 5.74 -8.58 14.65
CA THR A 277 5.01 -7.36 15.02
C THR A 277 3.58 -7.64 15.50
N GLY A 278 3.03 -8.82 15.18
CA GLY A 278 1.72 -9.26 15.67
C GLY A 278 1.68 -9.63 17.16
N VAL A 279 2.85 -9.78 17.81
CA VAL A 279 2.95 -10.02 19.25
C VAL A 279 2.50 -8.78 20.05
N ASP A 280 1.97 -8.97 21.26
CA ASP A 280 1.62 -7.84 22.14
C ASP A 280 2.87 -7.06 22.56
N GLY A 281 2.88 -5.76 22.26
CA GLY A 281 4.03 -4.87 22.36
C GLY A 281 4.60 -4.49 20.99
N ALA A 282 5.80 -3.91 20.99
CA ALA A 282 6.49 -3.45 19.79
C ALA A 282 7.68 -4.33 19.44
N THR A 283 7.85 -4.58 18.15
CA THR A 283 9.11 -5.07 17.56
C THR A 283 10.07 -3.91 17.40
N ILE A 284 11.35 -4.12 17.71
CA ILE A 284 12.38 -3.10 17.65
C ILE A 284 13.47 -3.58 16.71
N ILE A 285 13.69 -2.83 15.63
CA ILE A 285 14.84 -2.97 14.73
C ILE A 285 15.67 -1.69 14.80
N ASN A 286 16.96 -1.78 14.51
CA ASN A 286 17.77 -0.58 14.34
C ASN A 286 17.79 -0.07 12.88
N THR A 287 18.45 1.07 12.64
CA THR A 287 18.61 1.65 11.30
C THR A 287 19.47 0.82 10.34
N LYS A 288 20.10 -0.27 10.82
CA LYS A 288 20.78 -1.29 10.00
C LYS A 288 19.89 -2.53 9.76
N HIS A 289 18.63 -2.50 10.19
CA HIS A 289 17.66 -3.60 10.11
C HIS A 289 18.03 -4.84 10.93
N GLU A 290 18.83 -4.67 11.98
CA GLU A 290 19.08 -5.73 12.96
C GLU A 290 17.92 -5.78 13.97
N LEU A 291 17.40 -6.98 14.22
CA LEU A 291 16.33 -7.20 15.19
C LEU A 291 16.91 -7.22 16.62
N LEU A 292 16.44 -6.28 17.45
CA LEU A 292 16.89 -6.10 18.83
C LEU A 292 15.96 -6.76 19.85
N ALA A 293 14.65 -6.67 19.63
CA ALA A 293 13.64 -7.23 20.52
C ALA A 293 12.27 -7.31 19.85
N PHE A 294 11.36 -8.09 20.44
CA PHE A 294 9.93 -8.04 20.11
C PHE A 294 9.05 -8.07 21.36
N GLY A 295 7.77 -7.74 21.20
CA GLY A 295 6.83 -7.65 22.33
C GLY A 295 7.24 -6.64 23.43
N SER A 296 7.96 -5.58 23.05
CA SER A 296 8.46 -4.58 23.99
C SER A 296 7.35 -3.60 24.37
N LYS A 297 7.18 -3.34 25.67
CA LYS A 297 6.17 -2.37 26.15
C LYS A 297 6.78 -0.97 26.15
N ILE A 298 6.16 -0.08 25.38
CA ILE A 298 6.52 1.33 25.32
C ILE A 298 6.03 2.04 26.59
N VAL A 299 6.89 2.86 27.17
CA VAL A 299 6.58 3.79 28.27
C VAL A 299 7.10 5.17 27.95
N MET A 300 6.53 6.16 28.63
CA MET A 300 7.05 7.52 28.58
C MET A 300 8.43 7.57 29.25
N ARG A 301 9.40 8.21 28.60
CA ARG A 301 10.74 8.46 29.15
C ARG A 301 10.64 9.26 30.44
N GLU A 302 11.48 8.94 31.42
CA GLU A 302 11.57 9.70 32.66
C GLU A 302 11.90 11.18 32.39
N GLY A 303 11.16 12.09 33.02
CA GLY A 303 11.29 13.53 32.79
C GLY A 303 10.67 14.03 31.47
N SER A 304 10.15 13.14 30.61
CA SER A 304 9.39 13.55 29.42
C SER A 304 7.95 13.94 29.77
N SER A 305 7.29 14.56 28.80
CA SER A 305 5.89 14.98 28.91
C SER A 305 4.98 14.10 28.05
N ARG A 306 3.72 14.00 28.44
CA ARG A 306 2.74 13.26 27.63
C ARG A 306 2.50 14.01 26.33
N VAL A 307 2.54 13.30 25.20
CA VAL A 307 2.18 13.86 23.90
C VAL A 307 0.71 14.30 23.92
N LYS A 308 0.48 15.60 23.71
CA LYS A 308 -0.86 16.22 23.75
C LYS A 308 -1.44 16.46 22.36
N GLN A 309 -0.56 16.69 21.38
CA GLN A 309 -0.92 17.05 20.03
C GLN A 309 0.02 16.37 19.05
N MET A 310 -0.51 16.05 17.88
CA MET A 310 0.26 15.57 16.74
C MET A 310 -0.42 16.03 15.46
N CYS A 311 0.36 16.12 14.39
CA CYS A 311 -0.12 16.46 13.06
C CYS A 311 -0.48 15.16 12.32
N LEU A 312 -1.76 14.92 12.06
CA LEU A 312 -2.23 13.82 11.23
C LEU A 312 -2.25 14.26 9.78
N ILE A 313 -1.62 13.48 8.92
CA ILE A 313 -1.48 13.73 7.48
C ILE A 313 -1.93 12.47 6.75
N GLU A 314 -2.83 12.62 5.79
CA GLU A 314 -3.24 11.56 4.88
C GLU A 314 -2.97 12.04 3.44
N PRO A 315 -2.21 11.29 2.63
CA PRO A 315 -1.76 11.74 1.31
C PRO A 315 -2.86 11.52 0.25
N ILE A 316 -3.99 12.18 0.45
CA ILE A 316 -5.18 12.11 -0.40
C ILE A 316 -5.59 13.52 -0.84
N ILE A 317 -6.31 13.61 -1.97
CA ILE A 317 -6.87 14.88 -2.46
C ILE A 317 -7.78 15.47 -1.38
N ASP A 318 -7.65 16.77 -1.13
CA ASP A 318 -8.31 17.51 -0.05
C ASP A 318 -7.95 17.05 1.37
N GLY A 319 -6.96 16.14 1.51
CA GLY A 319 -6.41 15.67 2.77
C GLY A 319 -5.53 16.72 3.44
N GLN A 320 -6.15 17.66 4.16
CA GLN A 320 -5.41 18.66 4.92
C GLN A 320 -4.75 18.05 6.16
N ALA A 321 -3.54 18.53 6.46
CA ALA A 321 -2.87 18.24 7.71
C ALA A 321 -3.67 18.82 8.88
N VAL A 322 -4.07 17.97 9.82
CA VAL A 322 -4.90 18.35 10.97
C VAL A 322 -4.19 18.07 12.29
N ILE A 323 -4.21 19.06 13.19
CA ILE A 323 -3.68 18.88 14.54
C ILE A 323 -4.75 18.19 15.37
N ILE A 324 -4.43 17.00 15.88
CA ILE A 324 -5.34 16.19 16.68
C ILE A 324 -4.69 15.77 18.00
N HIS A 325 -5.54 15.37 18.95
CA HIS A 325 -5.05 14.67 20.14
C HIS A 325 -4.71 13.22 19.76
N PRO A 326 -3.56 12.65 20.18
CA PRO A 326 -3.12 11.31 19.77
C PRO A 326 -4.15 10.17 20.00
N ALA A 327 -4.98 10.29 21.03
CA ALA A 327 -6.07 9.35 21.31
C ALA A 327 -7.19 9.32 20.25
N GLN A 328 -7.24 10.30 19.34
CA GLN A 328 -8.23 10.35 18.25
C GLN A 328 -7.77 9.58 16.99
N ASN A 329 -6.50 9.22 16.88
CA ASN A 329 -5.97 8.58 15.67
C ASN A 329 -6.19 7.07 15.62
N GLY A 330 -6.25 6.41 16.77
CA GLY A 330 -6.41 4.96 16.82
C GLY A 330 -6.28 4.39 18.23
N GLY A 331 -6.07 3.07 18.30
CA GLY A 331 -5.97 2.34 19.56
C GLY A 331 -4.68 2.61 20.36
N THR A 332 -4.51 1.82 21.42
CA THR A 332 -3.37 1.94 22.36
C THR A 332 -2.00 1.89 21.67
N ARG A 333 -1.83 1.05 20.65
CA ARG A 333 -0.59 0.98 19.84
C ARG A 333 -0.25 2.31 19.16
N HIS A 334 -1.23 3.05 18.66
CA HIS A 334 -1.02 4.36 18.03
C HIS A 334 -0.61 5.40 19.05
N LEU A 335 -1.29 5.43 20.20
CA LEU A 335 -0.96 6.34 21.30
C LEU A 335 0.47 6.10 21.82
N SER A 336 0.85 4.84 22.03
CA SER A 336 2.18 4.47 22.49
C SER A 336 3.25 4.81 21.45
N ALA A 337 3.01 4.56 20.16
CA ALA A 337 3.94 4.95 19.09
C ALA A 337 4.14 6.47 19.01
N ALA A 338 3.06 7.24 19.11
CA ALA A 338 3.15 8.71 19.15
C ALA A 338 3.96 9.19 20.37
N GLN A 339 3.75 8.59 21.55
CA GLN A 339 4.56 8.92 22.74
C GLN A 339 6.03 8.54 22.55
N PHE A 340 6.31 7.37 21.97
CA PHE A 340 7.68 6.92 21.74
C PHE A 340 8.45 7.88 20.84
N VAL A 341 7.86 8.28 19.71
CA VAL A 341 8.47 9.24 18.77
C VAL A 341 8.58 10.64 19.39
N HIS A 342 7.66 11.03 20.27
CA HIS A 342 7.80 12.27 21.04
C HIS A 342 8.98 12.23 22.02
N ASP A 343 9.29 11.07 22.60
CA ASP A 343 10.42 10.94 23.52
C ASP A 343 11.75 10.72 22.79
N GLN A 344 11.70 10.06 21.64
CA GLN A 344 12.83 9.60 20.83
C GLN A 344 12.71 10.19 19.41
N HIS A 345 13.18 11.43 19.25
CA HIS A 345 12.98 12.21 18.02
C HIS A 345 13.69 11.65 16.78
N ASP A 346 14.69 10.79 16.96
CA ASP A 346 15.45 10.14 15.89
C ASP A 346 14.94 8.74 15.52
N ALA A 347 13.79 8.34 16.09
CA ALA A 347 13.13 7.08 15.81
C ALA A 347 11.92 7.24 14.88
N ILE A 348 11.58 6.14 14.20
CA ILE A 348 10.39 6.01 13.37
C ILE A 348 9.53 4.90 13.96
N ALA A 349 8.21 5.08 14.03
CA ALA A 349 7.30 4.01 14.41
C ALA A 349 6.30 3.71 13.30
N LEU A 350 6.18 2.43 12.92
CA LEU A 350 5.19 1.93 11.98
C LEU A 350 4.13 1.17 12.77
N VAL A 351 2.85 1.49 12.55
CA VAL A 351 1.75 0.88 13.27
C VAL A 351 0.67 0.42 12.30
N ALA A 352 0.42 -0.89 12.31
CA ALA A 352 -0.75 -1.49 11.67
C ALA A 352 -1.89 -1.57 12.71
N SER A 353 -3.05 -1.01 12.39
CA SER A 353 -4.28 -1.24 13.16
C SER A 353 -4.89 -2.59 12.78
N GLN A 354 -5.61 -3.19 13.71
CA GLN A 354 -6.47 -4.34 13.40
C GLN A 354 -7.57 -3.98 12.39
N ASP A 355 -7.99 -2.70 12.36
CA ASP A 355 -9.03 -2.19 11.46
C ASP A 355 -8.49 -1.84 10.05
N GLY A 356 -7.24 -2.21 9.74
CA GLY A 356 -6.64 -2.05 8.41
C GLY A 356 -5.93 -0.71 8.16
N GLN A 357 -6.06 0.25 9.07
CA GLN A 357 -5.30 1.51 9.04
C GLN A 357 -3.81 1.25 9.23
N PHE A 358 -2.96 2.01 8.53
CA PHE A 358 -1.52 1.95 8.71
C PHE A 358 -0.97 3.36 8.88
N THR A 359 -0.27 3.60 9.99
CA THR A 359 0.26 4.92 10.33
C THR A 359 1.76 4.86 10.57
N ILE A 360 2.49 5.80 9.97
CA ILE A 360 3.90 6.05 10.24
C ILE A 360 4.01 7.28 11.13
N PHE A 361 4.72 7.16 12.24
CA PHE A 361 4.99 8.27 13.15
C PHE A 361 6.46 8.69 13.03
N THR A 362 6.66 10.00 12.91
CA THR A 362 7.99 10.64 12.86
C THR A 362 7.96 11.95 13.62
N TRP A 363 9.13 12.44 14.04
CA TRP A 363 9.26 13.77 14.63
C TRP A 363 9.55 14.80 13.54
N SER A 364 8.85 15.93 13.54
CA SER A 364 9.20 17.08 12.70
C SER A 364 10.02 18.09 13.50
N PRO A 365 11.32 18.26 13.20
CA PRO A 365 12.12 19.31 13.81
C PRO A 365 11.58 20.72 13.50
N HIS A 366 11.01 20.92 12.31
CA HIS A 366 10.47 22.21 11.90
C HIS A 366 9.26 22.63 12.75
N HIS A 367 8.34 21.69 13.01
CA HIS A 367 7.10 21.97 13.73
C HIS A 367 7.19 21.68 15.24
N GLY A 368 8.26 21.00 15.69
CA GLY A 368 8.43 20.59 17.09
C GLY A 368 7.31 19.67 17.57
N MET A 369 6.82 18.79 16.71
CA MET A 369 5.71 17.88 17.02
C MET A 369 5.81 16.55 16.26
N VAL A 370 5.09 15.55 16.76
CA VAL A 370 4.92 14.26 16.08
C VAL A 370 4.05 14.46 14.83
N GLN A 371 4.50 13.93 13.70
CA GLN A 371 3.73 13.76 12.48
C GLN A 371 3.29 12.29 12.38
N ALA A 372 2.01 12.09 12.11
CA ALA A 372 1.37 10.80 11.90
C ALA A 372 0.89 10.72 10.45
N TYR A 373 1.59 9.99 9.61
CA TYR A 373 1.24 9.76 8.21
C TYR A 373 0.38 8.52 8.08
N ARG A 374 -0.91 8.69 7.81
CA ARG A 374 -1.83 7.60 7.50
C ARG A 374 -1.68 7.23 6.04
N ILE A 375 -1.24 6.00 5.76
CA ILE A 375 -0.84 5.56 4.42
C ILE A 375 -1.50 4.24 3.98
N ASP A 376 -2.60 3.84 4.61
CA ASP A 376 -3.30 2.60 4.22
C ASP A 376 -3.73 2.62 2.75
N THR A 377 -4.11 3.79 2.21
CA THR A 377 -4.45 3.97 0.79
C THR A 377 -3.28 3.67 -0.16
N LEU A 378 -2.04 3.84 0.30
CA LEU A 378 -0.82 3.60 -0.49
C LEU A 378 -0.33 2.15 -0.43
N LEU A 379 -0.84 1.35 0.52
CA LEU A 379 -0.35 -0.02 0.81
C LEU A 379 -1.32 -1.14 0.38
N LEU A 380 -2.45 -0.80 -0.26
CA LEU A 380 -3.51 -1.73 -0.68
C LEU A 380 -3.31 -2.38 -2.04
#